data_AF-W4RHQ0-F1
#
_entry.id   AF-W4RHQ0-F1
#
_cell.length_a   1.000
_cell.length_b   1.000
_cell.length_c   1.000
_cell.angle_alpha   90.00
_cell.angle_beta   90.00
_cell.angle_gamma   90.00
#
_symmetry.space_group_name_H-M   'P 1'
#
loop_
_entity.id
_entity.type
_entity.pdbx_description
1 polymer ?
#
loop_
_entity_poly.entity_id
_entity_poly.type
_entity_poly.pdbx_seq_one_letter_code
_entity_poly.pdbx_strand_id
1 'polypeptide(L)'
;MITREEAERLRQETEIVPVAKVIRSGQVLEITGDLLLIGDVNPGGTVKATGNIFIMGALKGLAHAGTEGNIEAVIAASVMKPSQLRISDCINRAPDHVPEEESRVMECAYISDSQQIVVDRLQVLMKKRPSLTRFEGGL
;
A
#
# COMPACT_ATOMS: atom_id res chain seq x y z
N MET A 1 -25.73 9.20 16.53
CA MET A 1 -25.35 7.81 16.85
C MET A 1 -25.12 7.10 15.52
N ILE A 2 -24.00 6.41 15.36
CA ILE A 2 -23.71 5.58 14.18
C ILE A 2 -24.47 4.25 14.35
N THR A 3 -25.02 3.69 13.26
CA THR A 3 -25.71 2.39 13.31
C THR A 3 -24.72 1.24 13.57
N ARG A 4 -25.20 0.09 14.08
CA ARG A 4 -24.32 -1.08 14.30
C ARG A 4 -23.63 -1.53 13.00
N GLU A 5 -24.36 -1.47 11.90
CA GLU A 5 -23.88 -1.85 10.56
C GLU A 5 -22.82 -0.88 10.04
N GLU A 6 -23.02 0.43 10.19
CA GLU A 6 -21.99 1.42 9.84
C GLU A 6 -20.73 1.30 10.72
N ALA A 7 -20.89 0.95 12.00
CA ALA A 7 -19.75 0.75 12.91
C ALA A 7 -18.93 -0.50 12.54
N GLU A 8 -19.58 -1.59 12.13
CA GLU A 8 -18.91 -2.80 11.64
C GLU A 8 -18.19 -2.54 10.31
N ARG A 9 -18.82 -1.80 9.40
CA ARG A 9 -18.20 -1.41 8.13
C ARG A 9 -16.93 -0.57 8.34
N LEU A 10 -17.00 0.45 9.20
CA LEU A 10 -15.83 1.29 9.52
C LEU A 10 -14.70 0.48 10.14
N ARG A 11 -15.02 -0.53 10.96
CA ARG A 11 -14.00 -1.44 11.51
C ARG A 11 -13.35 -2.29 10.43
N GLN A 12 -14.13 -2.87 9.53
CA GLN A 12 -13.59 -3.68 8.43
C GLN A 12 -12.74 -2.85 7.45
N GLU A 13 -13.16 -1.62 7.16
CA GLU A 13 -12.42 -0.70 6.30
C GLU A 13 -11.09 -0.21 6.91
N THR A 14 -10.92 -0.35 8.23
CA THR A 14 -9.70 0.06 8.96
C THR A 14 -8.91 -1.11 9.56
N GLU A 15 -9.37 -2.35 9.38
CA GLU A 15 -8.70 -3.53 9.89
C GLU A 15 -7.44 -3.84 9.06
N ILE A 16 -6.33 -4.11 9.74
CA ILE A 16 -5.11 -4.60 9.09
C ILE A 16 -5.18 -6.12 9.00
N VAL A 17 -5.21 -6.65 7.78
CA VAL A 17 -5.21 -8.08 7.49
C VAL A 17 -3.77 -8.56 7.26
N PRO A 18 -3.18 -9.33 8.20
CA PRO A 18 -1.87 -9.91 8.03
C PRO A 18 -1.91 -11.15 7.12
N VAL A 19 -1.02 -11.19 6.12
CA VAL A 19 -0.87 -12.33 5.21
C VAL A 19 0.61 -12.68 5.10
N ALA A 20 0.99 -13.93 5.38
CA ALA A 20 2.36 -14.40 5.21
C ALA A 20 2.50 -15.32 4.00
N LYS A 21 2.83 -14.76 2.83
CA LYS A 21 3.07 -15.53 1.60
C LYS A 21 3.81 -14.71 0.54
N VAL A 22 4.36 -15.41 -0.45
CA VAL A 22 4.85 -14.80 -1.70
C VAL A 22 3.73 -14.75 -2.73
N ILE A 23 3.48 -13.59 -3.33
CA ILE A 23 2.57 -13.41 -4.46
C ILE A 23 3.34 -13.66 -5.74
N ARG A 24 3.01 -14.73 -6.45
CA ARG A 24 3.69 -15.16 -7.68
C ARG A 24 2.99 -14.60 -8.93
N SER A 25 3.65 -14.74 -10.07
CA SER A 25 3.10 -14.33 -11.37
C SER A 25 1.70 -14.93 -11.62
N GLY A 26 0.77 -14.09 -12.06
CA GLY A 26 -0.63 -14.45 -12.30
C GLY A 26 -1.50 -14.51 -11.04
N GLN A 27 -0.92 -14.41 -9.84
CA GLN A 27 -1.70 -14.40 -8.60
C GLN A 27 -2.21 -12.99 -8.29
N VAL A 28 -3.45 -12.92 -7.82
CA VAL A 28 -4.08 -11.70 -7.32
C VAL A 28 -4.49 -11.94 -5.86
N LEU A 29 -4.08 -11.05 -4.97
CA LEU A 29 -4.55 -10.98 -3.59
C LEU A 29 -5.37 -9.69 -3.43
N GLU A 30 -6.62 -9.82 -3.00
CA GLU A 30 -7.51 -8.69 -2.76
C GLU A 30 -7.94 -8.68 -1.29
N ILE A 31 -7.89 -7.51 -0.67
CA ILE A 31 -8.15 -7.29 0.76
C ILE A 31 -9.14 -6.14 0.94
N THR A 32 -10.14 -6.34 1.79
CA THR A 32 -10.93 -5.24 2.35
C THR A 32 -10.24 -4.74 3.61
N GLY A 33 -10.01 -3.43 3.70
CA GLY A 33 -9.22 -2.79 4.74
C GLY A 33 -7.76 -2.63 4.32
N ASP A 34 -6.87 -2.66 5.31
CA ASP A 34 -5.42 -2.52 5.12
C ASP A 34 -4.77 -3.90 4.95
N LEU A 35 -3.77 -4.02 4.07
CA LEU A 35 -2.97 -5.24 3.90
C LEU A 35 -1.62 -5.10 4.60
N LEU A 36 -1.27 -6.07 5.45
CA LEU A 36 0.12 -6.32 5.87
C LEU A 36 0.60 -7.63 5.24
N LEU A 37 1.45 -7.54 4.21
CA LEU A 37 2.06 -8.69 3.57
C LEU A 37 3.45 -8.96 4.17
N ILE A 38 3.63 -10.14 4.76
CA ILE A 38 4.92 -10.69 5.16
C ILE A 38 5.39 -11.58 4.01
N GLY A 39 6.14 -11.00 3.08
CA GLY A 39 6.62 -11.67 1.88
C GLY A 39 6.73 -10.74 0.67
N ASP A 40 7.06 -11.33 -0.46
CA ASP A 40 7.32 -10.60 -1.70
C ASP A 40 6.10 -10.59 -2.63
N VAL A 41 5.99 -9.53 -3.42
CA VAL A 41 5.14 -9.49 -4.62
C VAL A 41 6.05 -9.59 -5.84
N ASN A 42 6.15 -10.76 -6.43
CA ASN A 42 7.00 -10.99 -7.60
C ASN A 42 6.41 -10.38 -8.88
N PRO A 43 7.22 -10.23 -9.95
CA PRO A 43 6.71 -9.78 -11.25
C PRO A 43 5.49 -10.60 -11.71
N GLY A 44 4.49 -9.90 -12.25
CA GLY A 44 3.20 -10.49 -12.63
C GLY A 44 2.26 -10.83 -11.47
N GLY A 45 2.70 -10.71 -10.22
CA GLY A 45 1.86 -10.79 -9.03
C GLY A 45 1.16 -9.46 -8.75
N THR A 46 -0.04 -9.52 -8.18
CA THR A 46 -0.86 -8.35 -7.86
C THR A 46 -1.38 -8.40 -6.43
N VAL A 47 -1.26 -7.29 -5.72
CA VAL A 47 -1.94 -7.05 -4.44
C VAL A 47 -2.87 -5.85 -4.55
N LYS A 48 -4.06 -5.95 -3.97
CA LYS A 48 -5.05 -4.89 -3.92
C LYS A 48 -5.63 -4.75 -2.52
N ALA A 49 -5.87 -3.53 -2.08
CA ALA A 49 -6.51 -3.23 -0.81
C ALA A 49 -7.43 -2.01 -0.92
N THR A 50 -8.57 -2.03 -0.22
CA THR A 50 -9.45 -0.84 -0.13
C THR A 50 -8.83 0.27 0.73
N GLY A 51 -7.91 -0.09 1.63
CA GLY A 51 -7.07 0.81 2.42
C GLY A 51 -5.60 0.80 1.98
N ASN A 52 -4.71 0.82 2.96
CA ASN A 52 -3.26 0.86 2.81
C ASN A 52 -2.67 -0.52 2.46
N ILE A 53 -1.46 -0.52 1.90
CA ILE A 53 -0.69 -1.73 1.63
C ILE A 53 0.71 -1.60 2.26
N PHE A 54 1.06 -2.53 3.12
CA PHE A 54 2.38 -2.64 3.74
C PHE A 54 3.01 -3.97 3.34
N ILE A 55 4.14 -3.93 2.64
CA ILE A 55 4.86 -5.11 2.16
C ILE A 55 6.19 -5.21 2.90
N MET A 56 6.27 -6.13 3.86
CA MET A 56 7.51 -6.52 4.53
C MET A 56 8.31 -7.45 3.61
N GLY A 57 8.77 -6.92 2.49
CA GLY A 57 9.44 -7.65 1.43
C GLY A 57 9.65 -6.78 0.18
N ALA A 58 9.93 -7.44 -0.94
CA ALA A 58 10.11 -6.78 -2.22
C ALA A 58 8.79 -6.67 -2.99
N LEU A 59 8.42 -5.45 -3.36
CA LEU A 59 7.36 -5.18 -4.33
C LEU A 59 7.99 -5.08 -5.72
N LYS A 60 7.84 -6.13 -6.54
CA LYS A 60 8.28 -6.22 -7.94
C LYS A 60 7.12 -6.28 -8.94
N GLY A 61 5.93 -6.66 -8.46
CA GLY A 61 4.69 -6.71 -9.25
C GLY A 61 3.87 -5.42 -9.14
N LEU A 62 2.55 -5.59 -9.11
CA LEU A 62 1.58 -4.50 -9.00
C LEU A 62 1.03 -4.39 -7.58
N ALA A 63 0.96 -3.17 -7.06
CA ALA A 63 0.19 -2.85 -5.85
C ALA A 63 -0.86 -1.78 -6.15
N HIS A 64 -2.10 -2.03 -5.71
CA HIS A 64 -3.24 -1.10 -5.83
C HIS A 64 -3.87 -0.85 -4.46
N ALA A 65 -3.52 0.26 -3.82
CA ALA A 65 -4.11 0.69 -2.56
C ALA A 65 -5.30 1.64 -2.82
N GLY A 66 -6.21 1.74 -1.87
CA GLY A 66 -7.35 2.64 -1.98
C GLY A 66 -8.31 2.29 -3.10
N THR A 67 -8.55 1.01 -3.40
CA THR A 67 -9.35 0.56 -4.55
C THR A 67 -10.78 1.10 -4.60
N GLU A 68 -11.31 1.57 -3.47
CA GLU A 68 -12.64 2.17 -3.35
C GLU A 68 -12.59 3.71 -3.27
N GLY A 69 -11.54 4.33 -3.81
CA GLY A 69 -11.45 5.79 -3.91
C GLY A 69 -10.69 6.46 -2.76
N ASN A 70 -10.01 5.70 -1.89
CA ASN A 70 -9.21 6.27 -0.82
C ASN A 70 -7.90 6.86 -1.38
N ILE A 71 -7.91 8.16 -1.67
CA ILE A 71 -6.75 8.92 -2.15
C ILE A 71 -5.67 9.12 -1.08
N GLU A 72 -6.01 8.93 0.20
CA GLU A 72 -5.07 9.07 1.31
C GLU A 72 -4.28 7.78 1.57
N ALA A 73 -4.68 6.67 0.94
CA ALA A 73 -4.02 5.38 1.10
C ALA A 73 -2.54 5.43 0.67
N VAL A 74 -1.74 4.58 1.30
CA VAL A 74 -0.31 4.47 1.02
C VAL A 74 0.07 3.05 0.62
N ILE A 75 1.17 2.94 -0.10
CA ILE A 75 1.86 1.67 -0.36
C ILE A 75 3.27 1.79 0.22
N ALA A 76 3.66 0.92 1.15
CA ALA A 76 5.03 0.86 1.67
C ALA A 76 5.66 -0.50 1.39
N ALA A 77 6.94 -0.52 1.07
CA ALA A 77 7.67 -1.76 0.83
C ALA A 77 9.11 -1.68 1.36
N SER A 78 9.62 -2.81 1.86
CA SER A 78 11.04 -2.92 2.23
C SER A 78 11.96 -2.72 1.03
N VAL A 79 11.56 -3.22 -0.15
CA VAL A 79 12.22 -2.93 -1.44
C VAL A 79 11.16 -2.54 -2.47
N MET A 80 11.28 -1.33 -3.01
CA MET A 80 10.29 -0.73 -3.91
C MET A 80 10.77 -0.78 -5.36
N LYS A 81 10.47 -1.88 -6.07
CA LYS A 81 10.74 -2.05 -7.51
C LYS A 81 9.48 -2.42 -8.31
N PRO A 82 8.35 -1.73 -8.09
CA PRO A 82 7.06 -2.12 -8.65
C PRO A 82 7.05 -2.07 -10.17
N SER A 83 6.39 -3.03 -10.82
CA SER A 83 6.02 -2.87 -12.23
C SER A 83 4.95 -1.78 -12.39
N GLN A 84 4.11 -1.59 -11.37
CA GLN A 84 3.09 -0.54 -11.34
C GLN A 84 2.63 -0.26 -9.90
N LEU A 85 2.41 1.02 -9.60
CA LEU A 85 1.74 1.50 -8.40
C LEU A 85 0.39 2.11 -8.78
N ARG A 86 -0.63 1.85 -7.97
CA ARG A 86 -1.93 2.52 -8.06
C ARG A 86 -2.39 2.91 -6.67
N ILE A 87 -2.88 4.13 -6.54
CA ILE A 87 -3.50 4.63 -5.31
C ILE A 87 -4.79 5.30 -5.76
N SER A 88 -5.95 4.79 -5.33
CA SER A 88 -7.23 5.18 -5.91
C SER A 88 -7.18 5.08 -7.45
N ASP A 89 -7.50 6.15 -8.16
CA ASP A 89 -7.51 6.22 -9.62
C ASP A 89 -6.16 6.66 -10.20
N CYS A 90 -5.22 7.11 -9.37
CA CYS A 90 -3.90 7.50 -9.80
C CYS A 90 -3.06 6.27 -10.14
N ILE A 91 -2.27 6.37 -11.22
CA ILE A 91 -1.38 5.31 -11.69
C ILE A 91 0.02 5.88 -11.85
N ASN A 92 1.01 5.18 -11.33
CA ASN A 92 2.40 5.46 -11.57
C ASN A 92 3.09 4.17 -12.02
N ARG A 93 3.76 4.25 -13.18
CA ARG A 93 4.58 3.18 -13.71
C ARG A 93 6.02 3.55 -13.44
N ALA A 94 6.81 2.59 -12.96
CA ALA A 94 8.24 2.80 -12.86
C ALA A 94 8.79 3.20 -14.24
N PRO A 95 9.71 4.17 -14.33
CA PRO A 95 10.40 4.45 -15.57
C PRO A 95 11.12 3.19 -16.06
N ASP A 96 11.18 3.00 -17.38
CA ASP A 96 11.75 1.79 -18.02
C ASP A 96 13.22 1.51 -17.64
N HIS A 97 13.90 2.52 -17.07
CA HIS A 97 15.25 2.41 -16.56
C HIS A 97 15.35 3.06 -15.18
N VAL A 98 15.56 2.21 -14.17
CA VAL A 98 16.02 2.64 -12.84
C VAL A 98 17.47 2.16 -12.74
N PRO A 99 18.45 3.06 -12.53
CA PRO A 99 19.83 2.64 -12.31
C PRO A 99 19.88 1.60 -11.18
N GLU A 100 20.51 0.45 -11.42
CA GLU A 100 20.60 -0.64 -10.41
C GLU A 100 21.24 -0.19 -9.08
N GLU A 101 21.99 0.93 -9.13
CA GLU A 101 22.69 1.54 -8.00
C GLU A 101 21.78 2.36 -7.06
N GLU A 102 20.53 2.66 -7.44
CA GLU A 102 19.58 3.30 -6.54
C GLU A 102 19.00 2.29 -5.53
N SER A 103 19.48 2.40 -4.29
CA SER A 103 18.93 1.66 -3.15
C SER A 103 17.50 2.10 -2.84
N ARG A 104 16.51 1.43 -3.44
CA ARG A 104 15.06 1.62 -3.21
C ARG A 104 14.56 0.88 -1.98
N VAL A 105 15.23 1.14 -0.87
CA VAL A 105 15.03 0.42 0.40
C VAL A 105 14.19 1.28 1.34
N MET A 106 13.20 0.67 1.96
CA MET A 106 12.29 1.31 2.92
C MET A 106 11.63 2.57 2.34
N GLU A 107 10.93 2.39 1.23
CA GLU A 107 10.22 3.46 0.53
C GLU A 107 8.70 3.32 0.70
N CYS A 108 8.02 4.42 0.41
CA CYS A 108 6.58 4.51 0.37
C CYS A 108 6.11 5.26 -0.87
N ALA A 109 4.89 4.99 -1.30
CA ALA A 109 4.17 5.72 -2.32
C ALA A 109 2.90 6.32 -1.73
N TYR A 110 2.63 7.58 -2.08
CA TYR A 110 1.45 8.33 -1.65
C TYR A 110 1.06 9.34 -2.73
N ILE A 111 -0.18 9.82 -2.71
CA ILE A 111 -0.63 10.91 -3.59
C ILE A 111 -0.20 12.26 -2.98
N SER A 112 0.53 13.05 -3.75
CA SER A 112 0.94 14.41 -3.39
C SER A 112 -0.21 15.42 -3.54
N ASP A 113 0.02 16.64 -3.05
CA ASP A 113 -0.90 17.77 -3.21
C ASP A 113 -1.14 18.13 -4.70
N SER A 114 -0.23 17.71 -5.60
CA SER A 114 -0.36 17.86 -7.06
C SER A 114 -1.09 16.69 -7.74
N GLN A 115 -1.78 15.82 -6.97
CA GLN A 115 -2.54 14.66 -7.46
C GLN A 115 -1.70 13.65 -8.26
N GLN A 116 -0.43 13.50 -7.89
CA GLN A 116 0.48 12.54 -8.50
C GLN A 116 1.00 11.59 -7.45
N ILE A 117 1.21 10.32 -7.82
CA ILE A 117 1.90 9.38 -6.93
C ILE A 117 3.38 9.75 -6.88
N VAL A 118 3.85 10.02 -5.67
CA VAL A 118 5.26 10.27 -5.34
C VAL A 118 5.79 9.08 -4.57
N VAL A 119 7.01 8.66 -4.89
CA VAL A 119 7.76 7.65 -4.12
C VAL A 119 8.85 8.37 -3.32
N ASP A 120 8.93 8.09 -2.03
CA ASP A 120 9.88 8.73 -1.10
C ASP A 120 10.27 7.76 0.02
N ARG A 121 11.23 8.15 0.86
CA ARG A 121 11.62 7.40 2.05
C ARG A 121 10.42 7.24 2.98
N LEU A 122 10.30 6.07 3.59
CA LEU A 122 9.21 5.73 4.51
C LEU A 122 8.98 6.77 5.62
N GLN A 123 10.05 7.40 6.07
CA GLN A 123 10.05 8.43 7.13
C GLN A 123 9.12 9.62 6.83
N VAL A 124 8.89 9.93 5.55
CA VAL A 124 8.03 11.04 5.13
C VAL A 124 6.57 10.80 5.52
N LEU A 125 6.13 9.53 5.62
CA LEU A 125 4.77 9.20 6.05
C LEU A 125 4.45 9.70 7.46
N MET A 126 5.43 9.76 8.37
CA MET A 126 5.20 10.29 9.73
C MET A 126 4.73 11.75 9.72
N LYS A 127 5.09 12.51 8.67
CA LYS A 127 4.68 13.91 8.49
C LYS A 127 3.45 14.04 7.59
N LYS A 128 3.41 13.27 6.49
CA LYS A 128 2.36 13.37 5.45
C LYS A 128 1.09 12.61 5.78
N ARG A 129 1.16 11.58 6.63
CA ARG A 129 0.05 10.71 7.00
C ARG A 129 0.02 10.45 8.51
N PRO A 130 -0.18 11.49 9.34
CA PRO A 130 -0.23 11.34 10.79
C PRO A 130 -1.38 10.43 11.27
N SER A 131 -2.43 10.22 10.45
CA SER A 131 -3.48 9.25 10.73
C SER A 131 -2.97 7.81 10.81
N LEU A 132 -1.89 7.45 10.09
CA LEU A 132 -1.24 6.14 10.21
C LEU A 132 -0.58 5.92 11.58
N THR A 133 -0.31 7.01 12.31
CA THR A 133 0.28 6.94 13.66
C THR A 133 -0.76 6.85 14.77
N ARG A 134 -2.06 6.81 14.45
CA ARG A 134 -3.10 6.60 15.46
C ARG A 134 -3.12 5.14 15.90
N PHE A 135 -2.40 4.90 16.99
CA PHE A 135 -2.66 3.80 17.90
C PHE A 135 -4.04 4.04 18.56
N GLU A 136 -5.13 3.62 17.92
CA GLU A 136 -6.41 3.41 18.59
C GLU A 136 -6.52 1.90 18.90
N GLY A 137 -5.72 1.42 19.86
CA GLY A 137 -5.80 0.02 20.26
C GLY A 137 -4.70 -0.44 21.23
N GLY A 138 -5.00 -0.37 22.53
CA GLY A 138 -4.29 -1.20 23.52
C GLY A 138 -4.23 -0.63 24.94
N LEU A 139 -5.36 -0.68 25.66
CA LEU A 139 -5.60 -0.40 27.10
C LEU A 139 -5.41 1.04 27.60
#